data_AF-A0A931TTZ5-F1
#
_entry.id   AF-A0A931TTZ5-F1
#
_cell.length_a   1.000
_cell.length_b   1.000
_cell.length_c   1.000
_cell.angle_alpha   90.00
_cell.angle_beta   90.00
_cell.angle_gamma   90.00
#
_symmetry.space_group_name_H-M   'P 1'
#
loop_
_entity.id
_entity.type
_entity.pdbx_description
1 polymer ?
#
loop_
_entity_poly.entity_id
_entity_poly.type
_entity_poly.pdbx_seq_one_letter_code
_entity_poly.pdbx_strand_id
1 'polypeptide(L)'
;MNSFDLEKSELLEQAFQFWFNGQEHIRSPFPAYIQSELKVLATEKFEQWLKNLNEEAKDEVVDEIIAEKFEEILFEQAHQLVLTEDERLTILYPFLPRLGDQLKDDQGVESEIVDRMLHNDKDERFLEIVCKRLEEGTKWTTRFELPI
;
A
#
# COMPACT_ATOMS: atom_id res chain seq x y z
N MET A 1 -24.73 -20.99 -6.47
CA MET A 1 -23.40 -20.43 -6.16
C MET A 1 -22.42 -21.49 -6.61
N ASN A 2 -21.63 -21.21 -7.65
CA ASN A 2 -20.70 -22.20 -8.20
C ASN A 2 -19.44 -22.25 -7.32
N SER A 3 -18.68 -23.36 -7.32
CA SER A 3 -17.44 -23.52 -6.52
C SER A 3 -16.48 -22.36 -6.73
N PHE A 4 -16.36 -21.93 -7.98
CA PHE A 4 -15.54 -20.80 -8.41
C PHE A 4 -15.96 -19.45 -7.81
N ASP A 5 -17.24 -19.24 -7.52
CA ASP A 5 -17.71 -18.01 -6.88
C ASP A 5 -17.37 -18.00 -5.38
N LEU A 6 -17.35 -19.18 -4.75
CA LEU A 6 -17.02 -19.33 -3.33
C LEU A 6 -15.51 -19.15 -3.08
N GLU A 7 -14.66 -19.79 -3.89
CA GLU A 7 -13.20 -19.67 -3.81
C GLU A 7 -12.73 -18.22 -3.97
N LYS A 8 -13.35 -17.47 -4.89
CA LYS A 8 -13.09 -16.04 -5.04
C LYS A 8 -13.49 -15.24 -3.82
N SER A 9 -14.68 -15.51 -3.28
CA SER A 9 -15.15 -14.83 -2.06
C SER A 9 -14.16 -15.02 -0.91
N GLU A 10 -13.63 -16.23 -0.74
CA GLU A 10 -12.63 -16.53 0.29
C GLU A 10 -11.30 -15.80 0.02
N LEU A 11 -10.83 -15.78 -1.22
CA LEU A 11 -9.59 -15.08 -1.60
C LEU A 11 -9.69 -13.57 -1.36
N LEU A 12 -10.82 -12.95 -1.74
CA LEU A 12 -11.06 -11.52 -1.49
C LEU A 12 -11.06 -11.22 0.01
N GLU A 13 -11.75 -12.04 0.80
CA GLU A 13 -11.78 -11.89 2.26
C GLU A 13 -10.38 -12.01 2.88
N GLN A 14 -9.57 -12.97 2.42
CA GLN A 14 -8.19 -13.13 2.89
C GLN A 14 -7.33 -11.90 2.55
N ALA A 15 -7.45 -11.35 1.33
CA ALA A 15 -6.73 -10.14 0.93
C ALA A 15 -7.12 -8.94 1.81
N PHE A 16 -8.42 -8.73 2.06
CA PHE A 16 -8.87 -7.67 2.96
C PHE A 16 -8.36 -7.86 4.39
N GLN A 17 -8.42 -9.09 4.91
CA GLN A 17 -7.91 -9.40 6.25
C GLN A 17 -6.41 -9.13 6.35
N PHE A 18 -5.64 -9.56 5.35
CA PHE A 18 -4.20 -9.33 5.31
C PHE A 18 -3.85 -7.85 5.29
N TRP A 19 -4.48 -7.08 4.39
CA TRP A 19 -4.11 -5.69 4.17
C TRP A 19 -4.74 -4.69 5.15
N PHE A 20 -5.92 -4.97 5.74
CA PHE A 20 -6.60 -4.02 6.63
C PHE A 20 -6.18 -4.18 8.10
N ASN A 21 -5.85 -5.39 8.52
CA ASN A 21 -5.59 -5.72 9.92
C ASN A 21 -4.10 -5.84 10.19
N GLY A 22 -3.37 -4.73 10.05
CA GLY A 22 -1.91 -4.65 10.17
C GLY A 22 -1.26 -5.82 10.96
N GLN A 23 -0.43 -6.59 10.28
CA GLN A 23 0.26 -7.76 10.82
C GLN A 23 1.50 -7.33 11.62
N GLU A 24 2.10 -8.28 12.36
CA GLU A 24 3.27 -8.05 13.22
C GLU A 24 4.44 -7.31 12.52
N HIS A 25 4.59 -7.52 11.20
CA HIS A 25 5.63 -6.88 10.38
C HIS A 25 5.11 -6.03 9.22
N ILE A 26 3.79 -5.98 9.01
CA ILE A 26 3.18 -5.29 7.85
C ILE A 26 2.06 -4.41 8.36
N ARG A 27 2.28 -3.10 8.36
CA ARG A 27 1.24 -2.14 8.71
C ARG A 27 0.31 -1.95 7.53
N SER A 28 -1.00 -1.89 7.79
CA SER A 28 -1.97 -1.54 6.75
C SER A 28 -1.58 -0.24 6.06
N PRO A 29 -1.48 -0.20 4.72
CA PRO A 29 -1.25 1.04 4.00
C PRO A 29 -2.52 1.89 3.87
N PHE A 30 -3.67 1.35 4.29
CA PHE A 30 -4.99 1.93 4.06
C PHE A 30 -5.53 2.59 5.33
N PRO A 31 -5.71 3.92 5.36
CA PRO A 31 -6.33 4.60 6.48
C PRO A 31 -7.71 4.03 6.81
N ALA A 32 -8.03 3.92 8.11
CA ALA A 32 -9.28 3.30 8.55
C ALA A 32 -10.54 3.94 7.93
N TYR A 33 -10.51 5.25 7.65
CA TYR A 33 -11.66 5.96 7.08
C TYR A 33 -11.99 5.57 5.64
N ILE A 34 -11.02 5.06 4.85
CA ILE A 34 -11.28 4.61 3.48
C ILE A 34 -11.66 3.13 3.40
N GLN A 35 -11.36 2.31 4.41
CA GLN A 35 -11.41 0.84 4.28
C GLN A 35 -12.80 0.30 3.89
N SER A 36 -13.88 0.87 4.44
CA SER A 36 -15.24 0.44 4.10
C SER A 36 -15.61 0.74 2.64
N GLU A 37 -15.29 1.95 2.16
CA GLU A 37 -15.55 2.36 0.79
C GLU A 37 -14.64 1.63 -0.21
N LEU A 38 -13.35 1.50 0.14
CA LEU A 38 -12.35 0.75 -0.61
C LEU A 38 -12.78 -0.70 -0.84
N LYS A 39 -13.33 -1.35 0.19
CA LYS A 39 -13.85 -2.72 0.07
C LYS A 39 -14.91 -2.84 -1.02
N VAL A 40 -15.87 -1.91 -1.03
CA VAL A 40 -16.96 -1.90 -2.02
C VAL A 40 -16.41 -1.67 -3.42
N LEU A 41 -15.63 -0.60 -3.61
CA LEU A 41 -15.12 -0.20 -4.92
C LEU A 41 -14.18 -1.24 -5.52
N ALA A 42 -13.29 -1.82 -4.71
CA ALA A 42 -12.36 -2.86 -5.18
C ALA A 42 -13.10 -4.12 -5.60
N THR A 43 -14.10 -4.58 -4.82
CA THR A 43 -14.92 -5.74 -5.19
C THR A 43 -15.71 -5.49 -6.47
N GLU A 44 -16.38 -4.33 -6.60
CA GLU A 44 -17.13 -3.98 -7.80
C GLU A 44 -16.24 -3.94 -9.05
N LYS A 45 -15.07 -3.31 -8.95
CA LYS A 45 -14.13 -3.20 -10.07
C LYS A 45 -13.52 -4.57 -10.44
N PHE A 46 -13.25 -5.41 -9.45
CA PHE A 46 -12.77 -6.78 -9.68
C PHE A 46 -13.83 -7.66 -10.36
N GLU A 47 -15.10 -7.59 -9.93
CA GLU A 47 -16.20 -8.28 -10.61
C GLU A 47 -16.38 -7.82 -12.06
N GLN A 48 -16.22 -6.51 -12.32
CA GLN A 48 -16.24 -5.98 -13.68
C GLN A 48 -15.10 -6.55 -14.53
N TRP A 49 -13.88 -6.61 -13.98
CA TRP A 49 -12.74 -7.23 -14.65
C TRP A 49 -13.03 -8.70 -14.99
N LEU A 50 -13.55 -9.48 -14.05
CA LEU A 50 -13.93 -10.89 -14.26
C LEU A 50 -14.98 -11.06 -15.38
N LYS A 51 -15.99 -10.18 -15.42
CA LYS A 51 -17.05 -10.22 -16.45
C LYS A 51 -16.52 -9.92 -17.86
N ASN A 52 -15.40 -9.20 -17.94
CA ASN A 52 -14.78 -8.83 -19.21
C ASN A 52 -13.75 -9.86 -19.71
N LEU A 53 -13.46 -10.91 -18.94
CA LEU A 53 -12.64 -12.03 -19.41
C LEU A 53 -13.39 -12.82 -20.49
N ASN A 54 -12.70 -13.08 -21.61
CA ASN A 54 -13.19 -14.02 -22.61
C ASN A 54 -13.05 -15.47 -22.09
N GLU A 55 -13.70 -16.42 -22.76
CA GLU A 55 -13.70 -17.82 -22.30
C GLU A 55 -12.28 -18.43 -22.27
N GLU A 56 -11.43 -18.09 -23.24
CA GLU A 56 -10.04 -18.56 -23.28
C GLU A 56 -9.22 -18.03 -22.08
N ALA A 57 -9.38 -16.77 -21.70
CA ALA A 57 -8.69 -16.19 -20.55
C ALA A 57 -9.20 -16.77 -19.22
N LYS A 58 -10.48 -17.17 -19.14
CA LYS A 58 -11.00 -17.82 -17.92
C LYS A 58 -10.31 -19.15 -17.62
N ASP A 59 -9.87 -19.86 -18.66
CA ASP A 59 -9.17 -21.14 -18.52
C ASP A 59 -7.69 -20.95 -18.13
N GLU A 60 -7.09 -19.78 -18.41
CA GLU A 60 -5.69 -19.45 -18.08
C GLU A 60 -5.53 -18.69 -16.76
N VAL A 61 -6.60 -18.09 -16.24
CA VAL A 61 -6.58 -17.31 -15.00
C VAL A 61 -6.56 -18.26 -13.80
N VAL A 62 -5.36 -18.46 -13.26
CA VAL A 62 -5.11 -19.18 -12.01
C VAL A 62 -5.23 -18.26 -10.79
N ASP A 63 -5.31 -18.85 -9.59
CA ASP A 63 -5.47 -18.11 -8.32
C ASP A 63 -4.41 -17.02 -8.09
N GLU A 64 -3.17 -17.24 -8.52
CA GLU A 64 -2.09 -16.25 -8.44
C GLU A 64 -2.41 -14.99 -9.25
N ILE A 65 -2.88 -15.15 -10.50
CA ILE A 65 -3.27 -14.03 -11.37
C ILE A 65 -4.48 -13.29 -10.79
N ILE A 66 -5.43 -14.04 -10.22
CA ILE A 66 -6.60 -13.46 -9.53
C ILE A 66 -6.15 -12.61 -8.35
N ALA A 67 -5.26 -13.13 -7.50
CA ALA A 67 -4.75 -12.43 -6.34
C ALA A 67 -3.98 -11.17 -6.74
N GLU A 68 -3.01 -11.28 -7.64
CA GLU A 68 -2.23 -10.14 -8.13
C GLU A 68 -3.14 -9.05 -8.73
N LYS A 69 -4.10 -9.45 -9.57
CA LYS A 69 -5.01 -8.48 -10.19
C LYS A 69 -5.94 -7.81 -9.19
N PHE A 70 -6.38 -8.57 -8.18
CA PHE A 70 -7.19 -8.00 -7.11
C PHE A 70 -6.39 -7.00 -6.28
N GLU A 71 -5.14 -7.32 -5.93
CA GLU A 71 -4.25 -6.40 -5.21
C GLU A 71 -3.98 -5.13 -6.03
N GLU A 72 -3.71 -5.26 -7.33
CA GLU A 72 -3.55 -4.10 -8.23
C GLU A 72 -4.78 -3.17 -8.16
N ILE A 73 -5.98 -3.75 -8.29
CA ILE A 73 -7.25 -3.00 -8.19
C ILE A 73 -7.42 -2.36 -6.81
N LEU A 74 -7.12 -3.10 -5.74
CA LEU A 74 -7.23 -2.62 -4.36
C LEU A 74 -6.34 -1.39 -4.14
N PHE A 75 -5.08 -1.45 -4.54
CA PHE A 75 -4.15 -0.32 -4.40
C PHE A 75 -4.52 0.85 -5.31
N GLU A 76 -4.95 0.59 -6.55
CA GLU A 76 -5.42 1.64 -7.47
C GLU A 76 -6.62 2.39 -6.91
N GLN A 77 -7.62 1.68 -6.36
CA GLN A 77 -8.80 2.31 -5.76
C GLN A 77 -8.42 3.07 -4.48
N ALA A 78 -7.55 2.52 -3.64
CA ALA A 78 -7.10 3.20 -2.43
C ALA A 78 -6.40 4.53 -2.74
N HIS A 79 -5.55 4.55 -3.78
CA HIS A 79 -4.82 5.75 -4.19
C HIS A 79 -5.76 6.90 -4.58
N GLN A 80 -6.96 6.59 -5.08
CA GLN A 80 -7.98 7.58 -5.45
C GLN A 80 -8.77 8.12 -4.26
N LEU A 81 -8.84 7.38 -3.14
CA LEU A 81 -9.66 7.72 -1.97
C LEU A 81 -8.91 8.56 -0.92
N VAL A 82 -7.58 8.45 -0.85
CA VAL A 82 -6.82 9.14 0.19
C VAL A 82 -6.69 10.64 -0.04
N LEU A 83 -6.70 11.38 1.07
CA LEU A 83 -6.83 12.82 1.05
C LEU A 83 -5.46 13.52 1.00
N THR A 84 -4.47 12.97 1.69
CA THR A 84 -3.16 13.60 1.86
C THR A 84 -2.11 12.97 0.94
N GLU A 85 -1.06 13.73 0.65
CA GLU A 85 0.07 13.22 -0.12
C GLU A 85 0.82 12.12 0.63
N ASP A 86 0.97 12.25 1.96
CA ASP A 86 1.63 11.24 2.77
C ASP A 86 0.91 9.87 2.73
N GLU A 87 -0.42 9.87 2.73
CA GLU A 87 -1.21 8.66 2.54
C GLU A 87 -1.03 8.08 1.14
N ARG A 88 -0.93 8.91 0.09
CA ARG A 88 -0.61 8.42 -1.27
C ARG A 88 0.76 7.77 -1.32
N LEU A 89 1.77 8.38 -0.70
CA LEU A 89 3.11 7.79 -0.57
C LEU A 89 3.08 6.46 0.16
N THR A 90 2.27 6.36 1.22
CA THR A 90 2.08 5.12 1.98
C THR A 90 1.45 4.02 1.13
N ILE A 91 0.50 4.37 0.26
CA ILE A 91 -0.13 3.39 -0.65
C ILE A 91 0.85 2.95 -1.74
N LEU A 92 1.59 3.88 -2.35
CA LEU A 92 2.56 3.56 -3.41
C LEU A 92 3.76 2.76 -2.88
N TYR A 93 4.17 3.04 -1.64
CA TYR A 93 5.35 2.45 -1.02
C TYR A 93 5.03 1.91 0.38
N PRO A 94 4.20 0.86 0.50
CA PRO A 94 3.64 0.38 1.76
C PRO A 94 4.69 -0.13 2.76
N PHE A 95 5.85 -0.52 2.26
CA PHE A 95 6.96 -1.08 3.04
C PHE A 95 8.04 -0.04 3.42
N LEU A 96 7.89 1.22 2.98
CA LEU A 96 8.84 2.28 3.32
C LEU A 96 8.49 2.99 4.64
N PRO A 97 9.48 3.65 5.27
CA PRO A 97 9.25 4.40 6.51
C PRO A 97 8.15 5.45 6.36
N ARG A 98 7.31 5.57 7.38
CA ARG A 98 6.12 6.43 7.45
C ARG A 98 6.29 7.56 8.46
N LEU A 99 5.42 8.56 8.40
CA LEU A 99 5.37 9.58 9.45
C LEU A 99 5.16 8.94 10.81
N GLY A 100 5.88 9.45 11.82
CA GLY A 100 5.87 8.93 13.18
C GLY A 100 6.77 7.72 13.42
N ASP A 101 7.39 7.14 12.38
CA ASP A 101 8.35 6.05 12.58
C ASP A 101 9.60 6.53 13.32
N GLN A 102 10.09 5.69 14.23
CA GLN A 102 11.31 5.94 14.97
C GLN A 102 12.52 5.32 14.27
N LEU A 103 13.62 6.06 14.28
CA LEU A 103 14.92 5.67 13.75
C LEU A 103 15.98 5.87 14.84
N LYS A 104 17.01 5.03 14.85
CA LYS A 104 18.18 5.19 15.71
C LYS A 104 19.43 5.30 14.84
N ASP A 105 20.31 6.24 15.18
CA ASP A 105 21.64 6.28 14.59
C ASP A 105 22.59 5.27 15.26
N ASP A 106 23.82 5.17 14.75
CA ASP A 106 24.85 4.26 15.27
C ASP A 106 25.24 4.55 16.72
N GLN A 107 24.92 5.75 17.22
CA GLN A 107 25.17 6.17 18.60
C GLN A 107 23.95 5.93 19.49
N GLY A 108 22.85 5.40 18.93
CA GLY A 108 21.62 5.10 19.65
C GLY A 108 20.69 6.30 19.82
N VAL A 109 20.97 7.44 19.20
CA VAL A 109 20.14 8.64 19.31
C VAL A 109 18.85 8.45 18.53
N GLU A 110 17.73 8.62 19.21
CA GLU A 110 16.39 8.45 18.62
C GLU A 110 15.95 9.67 17.82
N SER A 111 15.41 9.40 16.64
CA SER A 111 14.74 10.37 15.78
C SER A 111 13.37 9.86 15.37
N GLU A 112 12.45 10.78 15.08
CA GLU A 112 11.14 10.48 14.50
C GLU A 112 11.03 11.09 13.10
N ILE A 113 10.42 10.37 12.16
CA ILE A 113 10.12 10.88 10.83
C ILE A 113 8.95 11.86 10.92
N VAL A 114 9.22 13.13 10.57
CA VAL A 114 8.26 14.24 10.68
C VAL A 114 7.81 14.81 9.34
N ASP A 115 8.49 14.44 8.25
CA ASP A 115 8.09 14.81 6.89
C ASP A 115 8.61 13.79 5.87
N ARG A 116 7.91 13.64 4.75
CA ARG A 116 8.29 12.75 3.64
C ARG A 116 7.87 13.38 2.32
N MET A 117 8.74 13.30 1.31
CA MET A 117 8.43 13.78 -0.03
C MET A 117 9.15 13.00 -1.13
N LEU A 118 8.54 12.96 -2.31
CA LEU A 118 9.21 12.44 -3.50
C LEU A 118 10.10 13.50 -4.12
N HIS A 119 11.33 13.10 -4.41
CA HIS A 119 12.29 13.91 -5.13
C HIS A 119 12.70 13.17 -6.40
N ASN A 120 12.53 13.81 -7.56
CA ASN A 120 12.99 13.27 -8.83
C ASN A 120 14.31 13.95 -9.20
N ASP A 121 15.36 13.17 -9.45
CA ASP A 121 16.64 13.66 -9.97
C ASP A 121 16.93 12.95 -11.30
N LYS A 122 16.69 13.67 -12.41
CA LYS A 122 16.76 13.13 -13.78
C LYS A 122 15.85 11.91 -13.98
N ASP A 123 16.45 10.73 -14.09
CA ASP A 123 15.79 9.44 -14.33
C ASP A 123 15.60 8.64 -13.04
N GLU A 124 16.12 9.13 -11.90
CA GLU A 124 16.04 8.47 -10.60
C GLU A 124 14.97 9.13 -9.73
N ARG A 125 14.28 8.30 -8.94
CA ARG A 125 13.25 8.73 -8.01
C ARG A 125 13.69 8.42 -6.59
N PHE A 126 13.53 9.37 -5.67
CA PHE A 126 13.94 9.24 -4.28
C PHE A 126 12.78 9.53 -3.35
N LEU A 127 12.73 8.81 -2.23
CA LEU A 127 11.98 9.21 -1.05
C LEU A 127 12.92 9.98 -0.13
N GLU A 128 12.71 11.28 -0.01
CA GLU A 128 13.37 12.11 0.98
C GLU A 128 12.54 12.10 2.27
N ILE A 129 13.21 11.85 3.40
CA ILE A 129 12.60 11.87 4.74
C ILE A 129 13.28 12.92 5.60
N VAL A 130 12.47 13.67 6.35
CA VAL A 130 12.95 14.60 7.37
C VAL A 130 12.72 13.97 8.73
N CYS A 131 13.81 13.88 9.49
CA CYS A 131 13.83 13.30 10.81
C CYS A 131 14.05 14.40 11.85
N LYS A 132 13.43 14.26 13.02
CA LYS A 132 13.64 15.14 14.18
C LYS A 132 14.22 14.33 15.32
N ARG A 133 15.39 14.73 15.84
CA ARG A 133 15.97 14.13 17.06
C ARG A 133 15.03 14.36 18.24
N LEU A 134 14.73 13.32 19.00
CA LEU A 134 13.79 13.40 20.12
C LEU A 134 14.36 14.20 21.30
N GLU A 135 15.66 14.09 21.57
CA GLU A 135 16.31 14.77 22.70
C GLU A 135 16.50 16.28 22.47
N GLU A 136 16.99 16.65 21.28
CA GLU A 136 17.44 18.01 20.98
C GLU A 136 16.42 18.82 20.16
N GLY A 137 15.49 18.13 19.48
CA GLY A 137 14.56 18.73 18.54
C GLY A 137 15.18 19.17 17.20
N THR A 138 16.47 18.91 16.98
CA THR A 138 17.18 19.22 15.74
C THR A 138 16.67 18.36 14.59
N LYS A 139 16.54 18.97 13.40
CA LYS A 139 16.08 18.28 12.19
C LYS A 139 17.26 17.91 11.29
N TRP A 140 17.15 16.76 10.64
CA TRP A 140 18.09 16.30 9.62
C TRP A 140 17.32 15.56 8.52
N THR A 141 17.95 15.41 7.36
CA THR A 141 17.31 14.86 6.17
C THR A 141 18.15 13.72 5.60
N THR A 142 17.50 12.69 5.08
CA THR A 142 18.13 11.63 4.29
C THR A 142 17.20 11.21 3.16
N ARG A 143 17.72 10.47 2.18
CA ARG A 143 16.97 10.00 1.03
C ARG A 143 17.33 8.57 0.65
N PHE A 144 16.36 7.85 0.11
CA PHE A 144 16.53 6.50 -0.42
C PHE A 144 16.05 6.47 -1.86
N GLU A 145 16.80 5.78 -2.72
CA GLU A 145 16.38 5.53 -4.10
C GLU A 145 15.17 4.60 -4.11
N LEU A 146 14.19 4.92 -4.94
CA LEU A 146 12.97 4.14 -5.14
C LEU A 146 13.12 3.27 -6.37
N PRO A 147 12.60 2.02 -6.32
CA PRO A 147 12.57 1.18 -7.50
C PRO A 147 11.75 1.85 -8.61
N ILE A 148 12.28 1.75 -9.83
CA ILE A 148 11.64 2.23 -11.07
C ILE A 148 10.50 1.29 -11.45
#